data_AF-A0A6H5JPY1-F1
#
_entry.id   AF-A0A6H5JPY1-F1
#
_cell.length_a   1.000
_cell.length_b   1.000
_cell.length_c   1.000
_cell.angle_alpha   90.00
_cell.angle_beta   90.00
_cell.angle_gamma   90.00
#
_symmetry.space_group_name_H-M   'P 1'
#
loop_
_entity.id
_entity.type
_entity.pdbx_description
1 polymer ?
#
loop_
_entity_poly.entity_id
_entity_poly.type
_entity_poly.pdbx_seq_one_letter_code
_entity_poly.pdbx_strand_id
1 'polypeptide(L)'
;MIYGGALPKSLRCSMFGRNYNQRIDGNVLPTSMVLLDLGGAFNEPIQNVSWPPSLERLRPVSLEKLALGESSNGTFDEPIHSATRPMSLQHLRLSGKFNQPIVEVVWLQSSKTLTLDGIFNQPFHQVIRPSSLRQLKFGHSFNQPKSSGRPR
;
A
#
# COMPACT_ATOMS: atom_id res chain seq x y z
N MET A 1 14.15 11.92 8.46
CA MET A 1 12.76 12.33 8.20
C MET A 1 12.71 12.94 6.81
N ILE A 2 11.73 12.66 5.97
CA ILE A 2 11.51 13.49 4.77
C ILE A 2 10.79 14.75 5.26
N TYR A 3 11.36 15.92 5.05
CA TYR A 3 10.73 17.20 5.39
C TYR A 3 10.10 17.84 4.14
N GLY A 4 9.10 18.70 4.36
CA GLY A 4 8.41 19.40 3.27
C GLY A 4 9.40 20.16 2.39
N GLY A 5 9.36 19.89 1.08
CA GLY A 5 10.28 20.49 0.09
C GLY A 5 11.55 19.68 -0.22
N ALA A 6 11.78 18.54 0.43
CA ALA A 6 12.92 17.66 0.13
C ALA A 6 12.82 16.97 -1.24
N LEU A 7 11.61 16.83 -1.78
CA LEU A 7 11.36 16.21 -3.08
C LEU A 7 11.05 17.27 -4.15
N PRO A 8 11.63 17.17 -5.36
CA PRO A 8 11.30 18.05 -6.47
C PRO A 8 9.80 18.03 -6.78
N LYS A 9 9.21 19.21 -7.01
CA LYS A 9 7.77 19.32 -7.33
C LYS A 9 7.36 18.58 -8.62
N SER A 10 8.30 18.32 -9.52
CA SER A 10 8.12 17.57 -10.77
C SER A 10 8.35 16.06 -10.63
N LEU A 11 8.69 15.57 -9.43
CA LEU A 11 9.03 14.17 -9.22
C LEU A 11 7.79 13.29 -9.35
N ARG A 12 7.77 12.45 -10.39
CA ARG A 12 6.67 11.54 -10.70
C ARG A 12 6.80 10.16 -10.06
N CYS A 13 8.02 9.68 -9.88
CA CYS A 13 8.30 8.35 -9.36
C CYS A 13 9.32 8.47 -8.22
N SER A 14 8.97 8.00 -7.03
CA SER A 14 9.91 7.87 -5.91
C SER A 14 10.04 6.40 -5.54
N MET A 15 11.28 5.93 -5.49
CA MET A 15 11.62 4.61 -4.98
C MET A 15 12.62 4.83 -3.85
N PHE A 16 12.19 4.55 -2.63
CA PHE A 16 13.06 4.58 -1.48
C PHE A 16 13.90 3.31 -1.43
N GLY A 17 15.14 3.45 -0.97
CA GLY A 17 16.08 2.34 -0.88
C GLY A 17 15.65 1.30 0.15
N ARG A 18 16.28 0.12 0.10
CA ARG A 18 15.97 -1.05 0.94
C ARG A 18 15.87 -0.72 2.44
N ASN A 19 16.68 0.22 2.94
CA ASN A 19 16.80 0.58 4.36
C ASN A 19 15.92 1.78 4.78
N TYR A 20 15.05 2.28 3.91
CA TYR A 20 14.15 3.37 4.28
C TYR A 20 13.09 2.88 5.27
N ASN A 21 13.15 3.40 6.49
CA ASN A 21 12.19 3.10 7.55
C ASN A 21 11.84 4.36 8.33
N GLN A 22 11.37 5.39 7.61
CA GLN A 22 11.04 6.67 8.22
C GLN A 22 9.60 7.04 7.91
N ARG A 23 8.90 7.57 8.91
CA ARG A 23 7.52 8.02 8.79
C ARG A 23 7.35 9.03 7.66
N ILE A 24 6.23 8.93 6.95
CA ILE A 24 5.81 9.85 5.91
C ILE A 24 4.82 10.83 6.53
N ASP A 25 5.14 12.11 6.45
CA ASP A 25 4.24 13.18 6.88
C ASP A 25 3.40 13.73 5.73
N GLY A 26 2.21 14.24 6.06
CA GLY A 26 1.18 14.59 5.08
C GLY A 26 1.50 15.71 4.10
N ASN A 27 2.63 16.41 4.18
CA ASN A 27 2.96 17.53 3.29
C ASN A 27 4.27 17.36 2.50
N VAL A 28 4.81 16.14 2.47
CA VAL A 28 6.15 15.91 1.90
C VAL A 28 6.11 15.39 0.47
N LEU A 29 4.98 14.81 0.05
CA LEU A 29 4.85 14.19 -1.28
C LEU A 29 4.46 15.23 -2.34
N PRO A 30 5.21 15.34 -3.46
CA PRO A 30 4.90 16.28 -4.53
C PRO A 30 3.59 15.91 -5.22
N THR A 31 2.80 16.91 -5.60
CA THR A 31 1.46 16.76 -6.20
C THR A 31 1.47 16.09 -7.57
N SER A 32 2.63 15.98 -8.23
CA SER A 32 2.83 15.32 -9.53
C SER A 32 3.24 13.84 -9.41
N MET A 33 3.35 13.33 -8.19
CA MET A 33 3.77 11.95 -7.92
C MET A 33 2.71 10.94 -8.37
N VAL A 34 3.15 9.95 -9.14
CA VAL A 34 2.33 8.89 -9.74
C VAL A 34 2.65 7.54 -9.09
N LEU A 35 3.92 7.31 -8.74
CA LEU A 35 4.39 6.06 -8.14
C LEU A 35 5.19 6.37 -6.88
N LEU A 36 4.80 5.72 -5.78
CA LEU A 36 5.53 5.71 -4.52
C LEU A 36 5.87 4.27 -4.12
N ASP A 37 7.15 3.99 -3.98
CA ASP A 37 7.68 2.75 -3.44
C ASP A 37 8.54 3.05 -2.21
N LEU A 38 8.18 2.51 -1.05
CA LEU A 38 8.82 2.82 0.24
C LEU A 38 10.00 1.91 0.58
N GLY A 39 10.33 0.95 -0.28
CA GLY A 39 11.46 0.05 -0.06
C GLY A 39 11.08 -1.19 0.77
N GLY A 40 12.07 -2.02 1.10
CA GLY A 40 11.87 -3.33 1.74
C GLY A 40 11.81 -3.30 3.27
N ALA A 41 12.51 -2.37 3.92
CA ALA A 41 12.58 -2.27 5.39
C ALA A 41 11.56 -1.30 6.00
N PHE A 42 10.67 -0.70 5.21
CA PHE A 42 9.65 0.21 5.73
C PHE A 42 8.69 -0.56 6.65
N ASN A 43 8.57 -0.10 7.89
CA ASN A 43 7.72 -0.67 8.93
C ASN A 43 7.23 0.44 9.88
N GLU A 44 6.80 1.56 9.31
CA GLU A 44 6.23 2.68 10.05
C GLU A 44 4.74 2.82 9.70
N PRO A 45 3.88 3.20 10.65
CA PRO A 45 2.45 3.35 10.40
C PRO A 45 2.18 4.44 9.37
N ILE A 46 1.36 4.10 8.37
CA ILE A 46 0.88 5.04 7.36
C ILE A 46 -0.39 5.68 7.91
N GLN A 47 -0.25 6.85 8.51
CA GLN A 47 -1.33 7.60 9.13
C GLN A 47 -1.21 9.10 8.84
N ASN A 48 -2.34 9.77 8.61
CA ASN A 48 -2.40 11.22 8.34
C ASN A 48 -1.53 11.68 7.14
N VAL A 49 -1.41 10.83 6.12
CA VAL A 49 -0.67 11.16 4.88
C VAL A 49 -1.61 11.81 3.88
N SER A 50 -1.32 13.06 3.45
CA SER A 50 -1.98 13.65 2.28
C SER A 50 -1.35 13.07 1.02
N TRP A 51 -2.08 12.14 0.41
CA TRP A 51 -1.65 11.54 -0.83
C TRP A 51 -1.79 12.51 -2.00
N PRO A 52 -0.82 12.54 -2.93
CA PRO A 52 -0.93 13.39 -4.11
C PRO A 52 -2.12 12.94 -4.97
N PRO A 53 -2.88 13.88 -5.55
CA PRO A 53 -4.06 13.56 -6.34
C PRO A 53 -3.74 12.78 -7.61
N SER A 54 -2.48 12.74 -8.05
CA SER A 54 -2.01 11.94 -9.19
C SER A 54 -1.47 10.56 -8.80
N LEU A 55 -1.48 10.17 -7.52
CA LEU A 55 -0.88 8.91 -7.09
C LEU A 55 -1.68 7.71 -7.57
N GLU A 56 -1.16 7.03 -8.59
CA GLU A 56 -1.80 5.85 -9.16
C GLU A 56 -1.32 4.54 -8.53
N ARG A 57 -0.09 4.50 -8.01
CA ARG A 57 0.56 3.28 -7.54
C ARG A 57 1.26 3.50 -6.20
N LEU A 58 0.89 2.70 -5.21
CA LEU A 58 1.50 2.69 -3.88
C LEU A 58 2.04 1.29 -3.56
N ARG A 59 3.31 1.25 -3.16
CA ARG A 59 4.01 0.05 -2.70
C ARG A 59 4.68 0.33 -1.35
N PRO A 60 4.03 -0.02 -0.24
CA PRO A 60 4.64 0.09 1.08
C PRO A 60 5.79 -0.88 1.29
N VAL A 61 5.82 -1.95 0.46
CA VAL A 61 6.89 -2.93 0.40
C VAL A 61 7.35 -3.05 -1.05
N SER A 62 8.62 -2.79 -1.29
CA SER A 62 9.22 -3.06 -2.59
C SER A 62 9.49 -4.55 -2.76
N LEU A 63 9.10 -5.09 -3.92
CA LEU A 63 9.78 -6.27 -4.45
C LEU A 63 11.04 -5.78 -5.16
N GLU A 64 12.16 -5.73 -4.45
CA GLU A 64 13.39 -6.05 -5.16
C GLU A 64 13.33 -7.54 -5.48
N LYS A 65 12.88 -7.86 -6.69
CA LYS A 65 13.32 -9.09 -7.33
C LYS A 65 14.79 -8.85 -7.70
N LEU A 66 15.65 -8.78 -6.68
CA LEU A 66 17.07 -8.98 -6.87
C LEU A 66 17.15 -10.34 -7.55
N ALA A 67 17.70 -10.36 -8.76
CA ALA A 67 18.14 -11.60 -9.38
C ALA A 67 18.79 -12.45 -8.29
N LEU A 68 18.46 -13.75 -8.22
CA LEU A 68 18.91 -14.74 -7.21
C LEU A 68 17.90 -15.13 -6.10
N GLY A 69 16.59 -15.19 -6.40
CA GLY A 69 15.70 -16.10 -5.68
C GLY A 69 15.39 -15.77 -4.21
N GLU A 70 15.86 -14.65 -3.67
CA GLU A 70 15.46 -14.21 -2.34
C GLU A 70 14.06 -13.60 -2.40
N SER A 71 13.12 -14.25 -1.70
CA SER A 71 11.82 -13.67 -1.39
C SER A 71 12.05 -12.34 -0.67
N SER A 72 11.48 -11.25 -1.19
CA SER A 72 11.54 -9.94 -0.54
C SER A 72 11.07 -10.07 0.90
N ASN A 73 11.99 -9.93 1.85
CA ASN A 73 11.71 -10.04 3.28
C ASN A 73 11.12 -8.72 3.79
N GLY A 74 10.07 -8.23 3.11
CA GLY A 74 9.42 -6.97 3.42
C GLY A 74 8.94 -6.96 4.86
N THR A 75 9.39 -6.01 5.66
CA THR A 75 9.12 -6.00 7.11
C THR A 75 7.82 -5.33 7.51
N PHE A 76 7.16 -4.63 6.59
CA PHE A 76 5.95 -3.86 6.86
C PHE A 76 4.82 -4.73 7.44
N ASP A 77 4.45 -4.49 8.69
CA ASP A 77 3.31 -5.10 9.38
C ASP A 77 2.56 -4.07 10.23
N GLU A 78 2.51 -2.84 9.74
CA GLU A 78 1.83 -1.72 10.41
C GLU A 78 0.47 -1.42 9.77
N PRO A 79 -0.52 -0.95 10.56
CA PRO A 79 -1.83 -0.64 10.04
C PRO A 79 -1.79 0.58 9.11
N ILE A 80 -2.66 0.56 8.09
CA ILE A 80 -2.83 1.66 7.15
C ILE A 80 -4.11 2.41 7.54
N HIS A 81 -3.96 3.49 8.30
CA HIS A 81 -5.08 4.32 8.75
C HIS A 81 -5.35 5.47 7.77
N SER A 82 -6.60 5.62 7.37
CA SER A 82 -6.99 6.65 6.42
C SER A 82 -7.39 7.95 7.09
N ALA A 83 -6.72 9.04 6.73
CA ALA A 83 -7.30 10.38 6.87
C ALA A 83 -7.47 11.10 5.52
N THR A 84 -6.98 10.54 4.41
CA THR A 84 -7.12 11.18 3.09
C THR A 84 -7.18 10.15 1.96
N ARG A 85 -8.16 10.30 1.07
CA ARG A 85 -8.49 9.38 -0.03
C ARG A 85 -7.60 9.69 -1.23
N PRO A 86 -6.65 8.82 -1.64
CA PRO A 86 -6.00 8.97 -2.93
C PRO A 86 -7.02 8.63 -4.02
N MET A 87 -7.72 9.65 -4.51
CA MET A 87 -8.82 9.50 -5.47
C MET A 87 -8.38 8.86 -6.80
N SER A 88 -7.08 8.78 -7.07
CA SER A 88 -6.49 8.22 -8.29
C SER A 88 -5.76 6.89 -8.09
N LEU A 89 -5.68 6.35 -6.86
CA LEU A 89 -4.94 5.11 -6.62
C LEU A 89 -5.59 3.97 -7.39
N GLN A 90 -4.88 3.39 -8.35
CA GLN A 90 -5.37 2.30 -9.20
C GLN A 90 -4.84 0.94 -8.77
N HIS A 91 -3.61 0.92 -8.22
CA HIS A 91 -2.93 -0.30 -7.84
C HIS A 91 -2.34 -0.17 -6.43
N LEU A 92 -2.80 -1.02 -5.52
CA LEU A 92 -2.22 -1.20 -4.20
C LEU A 92 -1.64 -2.61 -4.09
N ARG A 93 -0.40 -2.70 -3.59
CA ARG A 93 0.24 -3.97 -3.26
C ARG A 93 0.73 -3.95 -1.82
N LEU A 94 0.24 -4.89 -1.01
CA LEU A 94 0.72 -5.23 0.32
C LEU A 94 1.36 -6.63 0.24
N SER A 95 2.53 -6.80 0.85
CA SER A 95 3.36 -8.01 0.68
C SER A 95 4.31 -8.17 1.88
N GLY A 96 5.07 -9.27 1.93
CA GLY A 96 6.09 -9.50 2.97
C GLY A 96 5.46 -10.00 4.26
N LYS A 97 5.78 -9.33 5.38
CA LYS A 97 5.28 -9.65 6.73
C LYS A 97 3.91 -9.05 7.07
N PHE A 98 3.29 -8.31 6.15
CA PHE A 98 2.02 -7.64 6.42
C PHE A 98 0.90 -8.64 6.74
N ASN A 99 0.37 -8.57 7.96
CA ASN A 99 -0.73 -9.38 8.46
C ASN A 99 -1.68 -8.57 9.36
N GLN A 100 -1.81 -7.26 9.13
CA GLN A 100 -2.76 -6.39 9.83
C GLN A 100 -4.14 -6.41 9.17
N PRO A 101 -5.24 -6.26 9.95
CA PRO A 101 -6.58 -6.18 9.38
C PRO A 101 -6.71 -4.94 8.50
N ILE A 102 -7.38 -5.11 7.36
CA ILE A 102 -7.64 -4.02 6.42
C ILE A 102 -9.04 -3.48 6.73
N VAL A 103 -9.14 -2.48 7.58
CA VAL A 103 -10.42 -1.87 7.98
C VAL A 103 -10.59 -0.53 7.25
N GLU A 104 -11.84 -0.13 6.97
CA GLU A 104 -12.16 1.21 6.45
C GLU A 104 -11.46 1.60 5.13
N VAL A 105 -11.44 0.69 4.15
CA VAL A 105 -10.92 0.91 2.77
C VAL A 105 -11.76 1.86 1.91
N VAL A 106 -12.46 2.82 2.51
CA VAL A 106 -13.17 3.91 1.82
C VAL A 106 -12.20 4.75 0.95
N TRP A 107 -10.90 4.68 1.22
CA TRP A 107 -9.83 5.28 0.43
C TRP A 107 -9.42 4.48 -0.83
N LEU A 108 -9.89 3.23 -0.97
CA LEU A 108 -9.67 2.38 -2.16
C LEU A 108 -10.80 2.46 -3.19
N GLN A 109 -11.74 3.41 -3.07
CA GLN A 109 -12.90 3.51 -3.95
C GLN A 109 -12.55 3.68 -5.44
N SER A 110 -11.30 4.02 -5.78
CA SER A 110 -10.81 4.11 -7.17
C SER A 110 -9.87 2.97 -7.57
N SER A 111 -9.49 2.09 -6.63
CA SER A 111 -8.48 1.06 -6.87
C SER A 111 -9.03 -0.07 -7.71
N LYS A 112 -8.39 -0.30 -8.86
CA LYS A 112 -8.74 -1.38 -9.78
C LYS A 112 -8.12 -2.70 -9.34
N THR A 113 -6.96 -2.66 -8.69
CA THR A 113 -6.19 -3.84 -8.32
C THR A 113 -5.69 -3.75 -6.89
N LEU A 114 -6.07 -4.72 -6.07
CA LEU A 114 -5.50 -4.96 -4.74
C LEU A 114 -4.76 -6.30 -4.76
N THR A 115 -3.48 -6.27 -4.43
CA THR A 115 -2.66 -7.48 -4.25
C THR A 115 -2.25 -7.59 -2.80
N LEU A 116 -2.65 -8.66 -2.14
CA LEU A 116 -2.30 -9.02 -0.76
C LEU A 116 -1.46 -10.29 -0.85
N ASP A 117 -0.15 -10.17 -0.66
CA ASP A 117 0.82 -11.26 -0.85
C ASP A 117 1.62 -11.50 0.44
N GLY A 118 2.55 -12.46 0.42
CA GLY A 118 3.34 -12.81 1.61
C GLY A 118 2.51 -13.58 2.64
N ILE A 119 2.63 -13.21 3.93
CA ILE A 119 2.03 -13.95 5.05
C ILE A 119 0.61 -13.52 5.43
N PHE A 120 0.00 -12.58 4.67
CA PHE A 120 -1.31 -12.03 4.99
C PHE A 120 -2.39 -13.12 5.11
N ASN A 121 -3.04 -13.19 6.27
CA ASN A 121 -4.09 -14.16 6.57
C ASN A 121 -5.22 -13.61 7.45
N GLN A 122 -5.47 -12.29 7.38
CA GLN A 122 -6.55 -11.65 8.14
C GLN A 122 -7.91 -11.78 7.44
N PRO A 123 -9.03 -11.75 8.20
CA PRO A 123 -10.35 -11.85 7.61
C PRO A 123 -10.66 -10.66 6.69
N PHE A 124 -10.96 -10.95 5.43
CA PHE A 124 -11.24 -9.92 4.41
C PHE A 124 -12.73 -9.55 4.30
N HIS A 125 -13.62 -10.19 5.09
CA HIS A 125 -15.07 -10.07 4.93
C HIS A 125 -15.67 -8.78 5.52
N GLN A 126 -14.94 -8.08 6.40
CA GLN A 126 -15.35 -6.76 6.94
C GLN A 126 -14.88 -5.59 6.06
N VAL A 127 -14.15 -5.90 4.99
CA VAL A 127 -13.72 -4.93 4.00
C VAL A 127 -14.95 -4.55 3.18
N ILE A 128 -15.43 -3.31 3.31
CA ILE A 128 -16.40 -2.74 2.38
C ILE A 128 -15.77 -2.88 0.99
N ARG A 129 -16.33 -3.75 0.14
CA ARG A 129 -15.81 -3.97 -1.22
C ARG A 129 -15.78 -2.63 -1.95
N PRO A 130 -14.61 -2.13 -2.37
CA PRO A 130 -14.57 -0.93 -3.17
C PRO A 130 -15.34 -1.18 -4.46
N SER A 131 -16.25 -0.28 -4.81
CA SER A 131 -17.15 -0.45 -5.97
C SER A 131 -16.40 -0.59 -7.30
N SER A 132 -15.15 -0.10 -7.36
CA SER A 132 -14.29 -0.15 -8.54
C SER A 132 -13.28 -1.30 -8.58
N LEU A 133 -13.20 -2.14 -7.53
CA LEU A 133 -12.20 -3.20 -7.44
C LEU A 133 -12.46 -4.28 -8.50
N ARG A 134 -11.58 -4.37 -9.49
CA ARG A 134 -11.67 -5.35 -10.59
C ARG A 134 -10.86 -6.61 -10.33
N GLN A 135 -9.75 -6.48 -9.62
CA GLN A 135 -8.82 -7.57 -9.37
C GLN A 135 -8.42 -7.57 -7.90
N LEU A 136 -8.63 -8.71 -7.25
CA LEU A 136 -8.15 -9.02 -5.91
C LEU A 136 -7.27 -10.27 -6.01
N LYS A 137 -6.00 -10.13 -5.64
CA LYS A 137 -5.04 -11.24 -5.64
C LYS A 137 -4.60 -11.51 -4.21
N PHE A 138 -4.66 -12.77 -3.81
CA PHE A 138 -4.14 -13.26 -2.54
C PHE A 138 -2.89 -14.09 -2.77
N GLY A 139 -1.93 -13.99 -1.84
CA GLY A 139 -0.72 -14.79 -1.79
C GLY A 139 -0.96 -16.20 -1.24
N HIS A 140 0.13 -16.95 -1.17
CA HIS A 140 0.13 -18.37 -0.81
C HIS A 140 -0.25 -18.68 0.64
N SER A 141 -0.08 -17.72 1.57
CA SER A 141 -0.41 -17.92 2.99
C SER A 141 -1.87 -17.63 3.36
N PHE A 142 -2.68 -17.09 2.45
CA PHE A 142 -4.07 -16.75 2.74
C PHE A 142 -4.95 -18.01 2.73
N ASN A 143 -5.44 -18.41 3.90
CA ASN A 143 -6.30 -19.58 4.09
C ASN A 143 -7.69 -19.24 4.64
N GLN A 144 -8.01 -17.95 4.80
CA GLN A 144 -9.33 -17.52 5.26
C GLN A 144 -10.40 -17.78 4.19
N PRO A 145 -11.65 -18.08 4.59
CA PRO A 145 -12.75 -18.25 3.66
C PRO A 145 -12.95 -16.96 2.87
N LYS A 146 -12.88 -17.08 1.53
CA LYS A 146 -13.26 -15.99 0.63
C LYS A 146 -14.73 -15.69 0.90
N SER A 147 -15.04 -14.56 1.55
CA SER A 147 -16.40 -14.31 2.02
C SER A 147 -17.40 -14.47 0.87
N SER A 148 -18.25 -15.49 0.99
CA SER A 148 -19.51 -15.63 0.27
C SER A 148 -20.55 -14.79 1.02
N GLY A 149 -20.48 -13.46 0.88
CA GLY A 149 -21.44 -12.53 1.46
C GLY A 149 -22.16 -11.76 0.36
N ARG A 150 -23.32 -12.27 -0.09
CA ARG A 150 -24.28 -11.45 -0.84
C ARG A 150 -24.74 -10.31 0.09
N PRO A 151 -24.70 -9.03 -0.33
CA PRO A 151 -25.46 -8.02 0.37
C PRO A 151 -26.95 -8.35 0.18
N ARG A 152 -27.69 -8.45 1.29
CA ARG A 152 -29.15 -8.32 1.27
C ARG A 152 -29.52 -6.87 1.01
#